data_AF-A0A2U0TD64-F1
#
_entry.id   AF-A0A2U0TD64-F1
#
_cell.length_a   1.000
_cell.length_b   1.000
_cell.length_c   1.000
_cell.angle_alpha   90.00
_cell.angle_beta   90.00
_cell.angle_gamma   90.00
#
_symmetry.space_group_name_H-M   'P 1'
#
loop_
_entity.id
_entity.type
_entity.pdbx_description
1 polymer ?
#
loop_
_entity_poly.entity_id
_entity_poly.type
_entity_poly.pdbx_seq_one_letter_code
_entity_poly.pdbx_strand_id
1 'polypeptide(L)' 'MHALGLNRAEMMYREGAYVIDPVFPATLGYAGAGVVVAVGDDAGEFQIGDKVSV' A
#
# COMPACT_ATOMS: atom_id res chain seq x y z
N MET A 1 -5.62 7.11 -4.63
CA MET A 1 -5.95 5.68 -4.43
C MET A 1 -7.36 5.44 -4.95
N HIS A 2 -7.59 4.41 -5.75
CA HIS A 2 -8.94 4.08 -6.28
C HIS A 2 -9.52 2.81 -5.68
N ALA A 3 -8.70 1.78 -5.47
CA ALA A 3 -9.10 0.52 -4.85
C ALA A 3 -8.01 -0.01 -3.93
N LEU A 4 -8.43 -0.75 -2.91
CA LEU A 4 -7.58 -1.45 -1.95
C LEU A 4 -7.96 -2.93 -1.92
N GLY A 5 -6.96 -3.81 -1.94
CA GLY A 5 -7.15 -5.23 -1.71
C GLY A 5 -7.25 -5.53 -0.22
N LEU A 6 -8.33 -6.19 0.21
CA LEU A 6 -8.50 -6.63 1.60
C LEU A 6 -8.20 -8.12 1.70
N ASN A 7 -7.26 -8.49 2.56
CA ASN A 7 -6.83 -9.86 2.78
C ASN A 7 -6.96 -10.26 4.25
N ARG A 8 -6.70 -11.54 4.53
CA ARG A 8 -6.59 -12.04 5.91
C ARG A 8 -5.44 -11.37 6.67
N ALA A 9 -4.40 -10.96 5.96
CA ALA A 9 -3.20 -10.35 6.53
C ALA A 9 -3.51 -9.05 7.28
N GLU A 10 -4.41 -8.20 6.77
CA GLU A 10 -4.80 -6.95 7.44
C GLU A 10 -5.44 -7.21 8.81
N MET A 11 -6.28 -8.23 8.91
CA MET A 11 -6.90 -8.63 10.18
C MET A 11 -5.84 -9.15 11.16
N MET A 12 -4.96 -10.05 10.69
CA MET A 12 -3.88 -10.60 11.51
C MET A 12 -2.91 -9.51 12.00
N TYR A 13 -2.55 -8.55 11.14
CA TYR A 13 -1.66 -7.44 11.49
C TYR A 13 -2.29 -6.51 12.51
N ARG A 14 -3.58 -6.17 12.34
CA ARG A 14 -4.34 -5.37 13.32
C ARG A 14 -4.38 -6.03 14.70
N GLU A 15 -4.41 -7.35 14.75
CA GLU A 15 -4.51 -8.12 16.01
C GLU A 15 -3.15 -8.49 16.61
N GLY A 16 -2.03 -8.06 15.99
CA GLY A 16 -0.69 -8.43 16.44
C GLY A 16 -0.36 -9.91 16.24
N ALA A 17 -1.06 -10.59 15.33
CA ALA A 17 -0.91 -12.01 15.03
C ALA A 17 -0.26 -12.25 13.65
N TYR A 18 0.40 -11.23 13.08
CA TYR A 18 1.10 -11.32 11.80
C TYR A 18 2.61 -11.46 12.01
N VAL A 19 3.35 -11.71 10.92
CA VAL A 19 4.81 -11.93 10.98
C VAL A 19 5.61 -10.69 11.41
N ILE A 20 4.97 -9.52 11.42
CA ILE A 20 5.52 -8.25 11.89
C ILE A 20 4.54 -7.59 12.85
N ASP A 21 5.06 -6.96 13.90
CA ASP A 21 4.25 -6.22 14.86
C ASP A 21 3.90 -4.81 14.33
N PRO A 22 2.70 -4.31 14.62
CA PRO A 22 2.34 -2.95 14.29
C PRO A 22 3.09 -1.92 15.15
N VAL A 23 3.70 -0.93 14.50
CA VAL A 23 4.20 0.28 15.16
C VAL A 23 3.15 1.37 15.01
N PHE A 24 2.56 1.79 16.13
CA PHE A 24 1.42 2.71 16.10
C PHE A 24 1.83 4.19 15.98
N PRO A 25 1.06 5.01 15.24
CA PRO A 25 -0.12 4.65 14.45
C PRO A 25 0.25 3.86 13.18
N ALA A 26 -0.47 2.76 12.93
CA ALA A 26 -0.23 1.87 11.80
C ALA A 26 -1.38 1.94 10.78
N THR A 27 -1.04 1.82 9.50
CA THR A 27 -2.00 1.79 8.39
C THR A 27 -2.19 0.35 7.91
N LEU A 28 -3.42 0.00 7.48
CA LEU A 28 -3.73 -1.28 6.85
C LEU A 28 -3.67 -1.17 5.32
N GLY A 29 -3.42 -2.30 4.66
CA GLY A 29 -3.47 -2.43 3.20
C GLY A 29 -2.11 -2.80 2.62
N TYR A 30 -1.98 -4.05 2.17
CA TYR A 30 -0.79 -4.54 1.48
C TYR A 30 -0.84 -4.36 -0.04
N ALA A 31 -2.04 -4.22 -0.60
CA ALA A 31 -2.27 -4.19 -2.04
C ALA A 31 -3.26 -3.10 -2.43
N GLY A 32 -3.10 -2.53 -3.62
CA GLY A 32 -3.99 -1.48 -4.10
C GLY A 32 -3.69 -1.00 -5.51
N ALA A 33 -4.62 -0.25 -6.08
CA ALA A 33 -4.52 0.29 -7.43
C ALA A 33 -4.94 1.76 -7.50
N GLY A 34 -4.30 2.50 -8.40
CA GLY A 34 -4.53 3.93 -8.54
C GLY A 34 -3.81 4.56 -9.73
N VAL A 35 -3.72 5.89 -9.68
CA VAL A 35 -2.97 6.69 -10.64
C VAL A 35 -1.87 7.44 -9.90
N VAL A 36 -0.68 7.48 -10.47
CA VAL A 36 0.46 8.25 -9.95
C VAL A 36 0.16 9.74 -10.05
N VAL A 37 0.22 10.47 -8.94
CA VAL A 37 -0.06 11.93 -8.89
C VAL A 37 1.18 12.78 -8.65
N ALA A 38 2.27 12.17 -8.21
CA ALA A 38 3.58 12.79 -8.00
C ALA A 38 4.66 11.71 -8.06
N VAL A 39 5.87 12.10 -8.46
CA VAL A 39 7.06 11.24 -8.51
C VAL A 39 8.24 12.00 -7.89
N GLY A 40 9.17 11.28 -7.26
CA GLY A 40 10.44 11.84 -6.79
C GLY A 40 11.53 11.75 -7.86
N ASP A 41 12.69 12.36 -7.59
CA ASP A 41 13.79 12.46 -8.56
C ASP A 41 14.31 11.09 -9.04
N ASP A 42 14.24 10.06 -8.19
CA ASP A 42 14.72 8.69 -8.48
C ASP A 42 13.59 7.69 -8.80
N ALA A 43 12.44 8.16 -9.31
CA ALA A 43 11.28 7.30 -9.56
C ALA A 43 11.44 6.32 -10.75
N GLY A 44 12.58 6.34 -11.45
CA GLY A 44 12.89 5.39 -12.53
C GLY A 44 11.93 5.53 -13.71
N GLU A 45 11.19 4.47 -14.02
CA GLU A 45 10.28 4.41 -15.17
C GLU A 45 8.88 4.98 -14.91
N PHE A 46 8.53 5.31 -13.66
CA PHE A 46 7.20 5.80 -13.31
C PHE A 46 7.00 7.27 -13.63
N GLN A 47 5.81 7.61 -14.14
CA GLN A 47 5.41 8.96 -14.51
C GLN A 47 4.06 9.34 -13.90
N ILE A 48 3.83 10.64 -13.72
CA ILE A 48 2.51 11.16 -13.31
C ILE A 48 1.48 10.79 -14.39
N GLY A 49 0.35 10.22 -13.96
CA GLY A 49 -0.72 9.74 -14.83
C GLY A 49 -0.71 8.22 -15.05
N ASP A 50 0.37 7.52 -14.71
CA ASP A 50 0.45 6.07 -14.85
C ASP A 50 -0.58 5.36 -13.97
N LYS A 51 -1.22 4.34 -14.56
CA LYS A 51 -2.08 3.41 -13.83
C LYS A 51 -1.21 2.30 -13.25
N VAL A 52 -1.16 2.21 -11.93
CA VAL A 52 -0.31 1.26 -11.22
C VAL A 52 -1.11 0.42 -10.23
N SER A 53 -0.59 -0.78 -9.96
CA SER A 53 -1.10 -1.68 -8.92
C SER A 53 0.03 -2.49 -8.29
N VAL A 54 -0.16 -2.87 -7.03
CA VAL A 54 0.68 -3.80 -6.27
C VAL A 54 -0.21 -4.76 -5.49
#